data_AF-A0A3P7U2V6-F1
#
_entry.id   AF-A0A3P7U2V6-F1
#
_cell.length_a   1.000
_cell.length_b   1.000
_cell.length_c   1.000
_cell.angle_alpha   90.00
_cell.angle_beta   90.00
_cell.angle_gamma   90.00
#
_symmetry.space_group_name_H-M   'P 1'
#
loop_
_entity.id
_entity.type
_entity.pdbx_description
1 polymer ?
#
loop_
_entity_poly.entity_id
_entity_poly.type
_entity_poly.pdbx_seq_one_letter_code
_entity_poly.pdbx_strand_id
1 'polypeptide(L)'
;MQRLFENFENVTTPEECSLRVNVLRAKLYISIDTAYLLKTVRHPGRFVLMSVTTSGTVPTWLQGTMVRNGPGMFKIGDTEYKHWFDGMAYIQRYHFEDAKMFYSARYLEGDDYNECMRANRIITGSFGTVALPDPCKTIFQRFALPSIRMVSYFTSDIRLSDRCSVAFIANGDAVYALTESPYMVRIDLDNLDRIEKVDFRGHLKLNLHTNTAHFHSDHDGNVYNIGTILGHCYAFTKTTNPLHVEGTMASASFENSRRTHSRT
;
A
#
# COMPACT_ATOMS: atom_id res chain seq x y z
N MET A 1 -9.02 26.36 19.93
CA MET A 1 -8.13 26.32 18.75
C MET A 1 -8.19 27.67 18.03
N GLN A 2 -7.74 28.75 18.70
CA GLN A 2 -7.93 30.13 18.26
C GLN A 2 -6.91 31.08 18.91
N ARG A 3 -5.61 30.79 18.76
CA ARG A 3 -4.49 31.67 19.16
C ARG A 3 -3.26 31.48 18.27
N LEU A 4 -3.43 31.63 16.95
CA LEU A 4 -2.32 31.69 15.98
C LEU A 4 -2.53 32.77 14.90
N PHE A 5 -3.46 33.71 15.09
CA PHE A 5 -3.84 34.72 14.08
C PHE A 5 -3.86 36.17 14.58
N GLU A 6 -3.14 36.53 15.65
CA GLU A 6 -3.26 37.88 16.24
C GLU A 6 -2.20 38.92 15.82
N ASN A 7 -1.28 38.65 14.89
CA ASN A 7 -0.25 39.64 14.51
C ASN A 7 -0.19 39.97 13.02
N PHE A 8 -1.34 40.20 12.38
CA PHE A 8 -1.41 40.86 11.07
C PHE A 8 -2.36 42.06 11.11
N GLU A 9 -2.11 42.99 12.02
CA GLU A 9 -2.61 44.36 11.92
C GLU A 9 -1.39 45.28 11.97
N ASN A 10 -1.26 46.15 10.96
CA ASN A 10 -0.19 47.15 10.74
C ASN A 10 0.94 46.74 9.78
N VAL A 11 0.61 46.57 8.49
CA VAL A 11 1.56 46.94 7.41
C VAL A 11 0.80 47.82 6.41
N THR A 12 0.94 49.13 6.57
CA THR A 12 0.43 50.17 5.68
C THR A 12 1.60 50.75 4.89
N THR A 13 1.91 50.18 3.73
CA THR A 13 2.40 50.83 2.47
C THR A 13 3.09 49.81 1.54
N PRO A 14 3.10 50.03 0.21
CA PRO A 14 3.46 48.99 -0.77
C PRO A 14 4.96 48.74 -1.01
N GLU A 15 5.88 49.38 -0.29
CA GLU A 15 7.31 49.35 -0.64
C GLU A 15 8.19 48.40 0.19
N GLU A 16 7.68 47.74 1.24
CA GLU A 16 8.47 46.77 2.02
C GLU A 16 8.34 45.30 1.54
N CYS A 17 7.63 45.04 0.44
CA CYS A 17 7.48 43.70 -0.12
C CYS A 17 8.50 43.40 -1.22
N SER A 18 9.80 43.50 -0.93
CA SER A 18 10.85 42.98 -1.82
C SER A 18 11.82 42.07 -1.08
N LEU A 19 11.33 40.93 -0.60
CA LEU A 19 12.18 39.77 -0.31
C LEU A 19 12.69 39.21 -1.64
N ARG A 20 13.90 39.63 -2.04
CA ARG A 20 14.69 38.98 -3.07
C ARG A 20 14.99 37.55 -2.60
N VAL A 21 14.17 36.60 -3.03
CA VAL A 21 14.46 35.16 -2.90
C VAL A 21 15.60 34.86 -3.87
N ASN A 22 16.82 34.90 -3.37
CA ASN A 22 17.94 34.24 -4.01
C ASN A 22 17.66 32.74 -3.96
N VAL A 23 17.13 32.18 -5.05
CA VAL A 23 17.01 30.74 -5.24
C VAL A 23 18.43 30.18 -5.41
N LEU A 24 19.10 29.93 -4.28
CA LEU A 24 20.21 29.00 -4.25
C LEU A 24 19.64 27.65 -4.68
N ARG A 25 20.04 27.23 -5.87
CA ARG A 25 19.75 25.92 -6.47
C ARG A 25 20.49 24.86 -5.67
N ALA A 26 20.07 24.62 -4.43
CA ALA A 26 20.52 23.51 -3.63
C ALA A 26 19.92 22.24 -4.25
N LYS A 27 20.70 21.57 -5.09
CA LYS A 27 20.46 20.15 -5.38
C LYS A 27 20.63 19.42 -4.05
N LEU A 28 19.53 19.17 -3.36
CA LEU A 28 19.50 18.23 -2.25
C LEU A 28 19.70 16.82 -2.84
N TYR A 29 20.96 16.46 -3.13
CA TYR A 29 21.32 15.07 -3.27
C TYR A 29 21.23 14.47 -1.87
N ILE A 30 20.07 13.91 -1.54
CA ILE A 30 20.04 12.90 -0.49
C ILE A 30 20.86 11.75 -1.09
N SER A 31 22.14 11.66 -0.73
CA SER A 31 23.01 10.55 -1.08
C SER A 31 22.55 9.33 -0.28
N ILE A 32 21.34 8.84 -0.58
CA ILE A 32 20.94 7.50 -0.18
C ILE A 32 21.69 6.59 -1.13
N ASP A 33 22.59 5.77 -0.58
CA ASP A 33 23.11 4.64 -1.32
C ASP A 33 21.91 3.74 -1.67
N THR A 34 21.47 3.84 -2.92
CA THR A 34 20.29 3.14 -3.44
C THR A 34 20.44 1.63 -3.33
N ALA A 35 21.67 1.11 -3.24
CA ALA A 35 21.92 -0.30 -2.98
C ALA A 35 21.41 -0.73 -1.59
N TYR A 36 21.33 0.18 -0.60
CA TYR A 36 20.71 -0.14 0.69
C TYR A 36 19.19 -0.21 0.63
N LEU A 37 18.54 0.58 -0.24
CA LEU A 37 17.08 0.54 -0.41
C LEU A 37 16.59 -0.76 -1.07
N LEU A 38 17.46 -1.44 -1.82
CA LEU A 38 17.15 -2.69 -2.53
C LEU A 38 17.66 -3.93 -1.79
N LYS A 39 18.17 -3.79 -0.55
CA LYS A 39 18.61 -4.94 0.25
C LYS A 39 17.42 -5.65 0.88
N THR A 40 17.47 -6.97 0.84
CA THR A 40 16.52 -7.81 1.57
C THR A 40 16.71 -7.63 3.07
N VAL A 41 15.64 -7.26 3.78
CA VAL A 41 15.63 -7.09 5.23
C VAL A 41 15.57 -8.47 5.88
N ARG A 42 16.56 -8.78 6.73
CA ARG A 42 16.50 -9.99 7.55
C ARG A 42 15.54 -9.75 8.71
N HIS A 43 14.42 -10.48 8.72
CA HIS A 43 13.45 -10.42 9.79
C HIS A 43 13.56 -11.70 10.65
N PRO A 44 13.55 -11.61 12.00
CA PRO A 44 13.62 -12.76 12.91
C PRO A 44 12.52 -13.82 12.78
N GLY A 45 11.60 -13.72 11.81
CA GLY A 45 10.51 -14.69 11.60
C GLY A 45 9.41 -14.64 12.66
N ARG A 46 9.49 -13.71 13.61
CA ARG A 46 8.47 -13.46 14.64
C ARG A 46 8.33 -11.95 14.86
N PHE A 47 7.12 -11.51 15.16
CA PHE A 47 6.86 -10.14 15.60
C PHE A 47 7.64 -9.83 16.87
N VAL A 48 8.40 -8.74 16.85
CA VAL A 48 9.17 -8.23 17.99
C VAL A 48 8.89 -6.74 18.11
N LEU A 49 8.38 -6.34 19.28
CA LEU A 49 8.24 -4.93 19.65
C LEU A 49 9.56 -4.47 20.28
N MET A 50 10.24 -3.53 19.64
CA MET A 50 11.52 -3.00 20.08
C MET A 50 11.34 -1.57 20.60
N SER A 51 11.74 -1.31 21.84
CA SER A 51 11.90 0.06 22.32
C SER A 51 13.07 0.70 21.57
N VAL A 52 12.88 1.92 21.06
CA VAL A 52 13.91 2.63 20.29
C VAL A 52 14.51 3.76 21.12
N THR A 53 15.84 3.85 21.11
CA THR A 53 16.56 4.99 21.70
C THR A 53 16.41 6.21 20.79
N THR A 54 15.78 7.27 21.30
CA THR A 54 15.57 8.51 20.55
C THR A 54 16.65 9.53 20.90
N SER A 55 17.16 10.26 19.91
CA SER A 55 17.92 11.49 20.14
C SER A 55 16.93 12.64 20.34
N GLY A 56 16.94 13.25 21.53
CA GLY A 56 15.93 14.24 21.94
C GLY A 56 14.72 13.60 22.63
N THR A 57 13.62 14.35 22.73
CA THR A 57 12.43 13.95 23.48
C THR A 57 11.23 13.77 22.55
N VAL A 58 10.56 12.62 22.63
CA VAL A 58 9.29 12.40 21.94
C VAL A 58 8.23 13.32 22.59
N PRO A 59 7.51 14.15 21.80
CA PRO A 59 6.49 15.02 22.36
C PRO A 59 5.38 14.23 23.06
N THR A 60 4.94 14.69 24.23
CA THR A 60 3.91 14.00 25.04
C THR A 60 2.53 13.95 24.39
N TRP A 61 2.26 14.87 23.46
CA TRP A 61 1.03 14.89 22.67
C TRP A 61 1.04 13.86 21.53
N LEU A 62 2.21 13.34 21.14
CA LEU A 62 2.32 12.36 20.06
C LEU A 62 2.00 10.98 20.61
N GLN A 63 0.78 10.52 20.35
CA GLN A 63 0.29 9.20 20.73
C GLN A 63 -0.37 8.53 19.52
N GLY A 64 -0.11 7.23 19.36
CA GLY A 64 -0.69 6.43 18.28
C GLY A 64 0.34 5.76 17.40
N THR A 65 -0.09 5.28 16.24
CA THR A 65 0.70 4.39 15.38
C THR A 65 0.83 4.94 13.97
N MET A 66 2.06 5.07 13.50
CA MET A 66 2.37 5.27 12.08
C MET A 66 2.77 3.94 11.45
N VAL A 67 2.10 3.56 10.37
CA VAL A 67 2.48 2.42 9.54
C VAL A 67 3.02 2.89 8.19
N ARG A 68 4.09 2.25 7.73
CA ARG A 68 4.67 2.44 6.40
C ARG A 68 4.81 1.10 5.70
N ASN A 69 4.56 1.11 4.41
CA ASN A 69 4.71 -0.07 3.56
C ASN A 69 5.82 0.15 2.55
N GLY A 70 6.35 -0.95 2.03
CA GLY A 70 7.34 -0.94 0.98
C GLY A 70 7.88 -2.35 0.70
N PRO A 71 8.61 -2.52 -0.40
CA PRO A 71 9.29 -3.78 -0.69
C PRO A 71 10.45 -4.00 0.29
N GLY A 72 10.49 -5.14 0.97
CA GLY A 72 11.56 -5.51 1.90
C GLY A 72 12.33 -6.77 1.51
N MET A 73 11.87 -7.54 0.53
CA MET A 73 12.56 -8.74 0.05
C MET A 73 12.66 -8.76 -1.46
N PHE A 74 13.89 -8.75 -1.97
CA PHE A 74 14.20 -8.69 -3.40
C PHE A 74 14.75 -9.99 -3.97
N LYS A 75 15.20 -10.91 -3.10
CA LYS A 75 15.77 -12.21 -3.48
C LYS A 75 15.12 -13.35 -2.70
N ILE A 76 14.74 -14.42 -3.39
CA ILE A 76 14.17 -15.64 -2.81
C ILE A 76 14.89 -16.83 -3.44
N GLY A 77 15.58 -17.62 -2.62
CA GLY A 77 16.50 -18.66 -3.11
C GLY A 77 17.54 -18.08 -4.08
N ASP A 78 17.64 -18.68 -5.25
CA ASP A 78 18.55 -18.23 -6.33
C ASP A 78 17.91 -17.23 -7.31
N THR A 79 16.71 -16.74 -7.00
CA THR A 79 15.92 -15.88 -7.89
C THR A 79 15.77 -14.47 -7.32
N GLU A 80 15.82 -13.47 -8.19
CA GLU A 80 15.82 -12.05 -7.81
C GLU A 80 14.78 -11.26 -8.62
N TYR A 81 14.13 -10.32 -7.95
CA TYR A 81 13.21 -9.36 -8.55
C TYR A 81 13.97 -8.29 -9.35
N LYS A 82 13.44 -7.95 -10.52
CA LYS A 82 14.08 -7.03 -11.47
C LYS A 82 13.59 -5.58 -11.36
N HIS A 83 12.51 -5.36 -10.63
CA HIS A 83 11.90 -4.04 -10.48
C HIS A 83 11.65 -3.74 -9.01
N TRP A 84 11.80 -2.46 -8.63
CA TRP A 84 11.66 -2.01 -7.25
C TRP A 84 10.29 -2.39 -6.66
N PHE A 85 9.21 -2.21 -7.42
CA PHE A 85 7.85 -2.55 -6.98
C PHE A 85 7.55 -4.05 -6.84
N ASP A 86 8.47 -4.93 -7.25
CA ASP A 86 8.20 -6.38 -7.20
C ASP A 86 8.59 -7.03 -5.87
N GLY A 87 9.35 -6.34 -5.02
CA GLY A 87 9.76 -6.89 -3.73
C GLY A 87 8.57 -7.17 -2.81
N MET A 88 8.69 -8.19 -1.96
CA MET A 88 7.61 -8.57 -1.03
C MET A 88 7.33 -7.45 -0.02
N ALA A 89 6.07 -7.20 0.28
CA ALA A 89 5.67 -6.16 1.22
C ALA A 89 6.24 -6.40 2.61
N TYR A 90 6.83 -5.34 3.17
CA TYR A 90 7.40 -5.29 4.49
C TYR A 90 6.84 -4.09 5.22
N ILE A 91 5.94 -4.38 6.15
CA ILE A 91 5.19 -3.40 6.91
C ILE A 91 6.06 -2.98 8.09
N GLN A 92 6.24 -1.67 8.24
CA GLN A 92 6.98 -1.04 9.32
C GLN A 92 6.01 -0.24 10.19
N ARG A 93 6.06 -0.46 11.50
CA ARG A 93 5.19 0.15 12.49
C ARG A 93 6.01 0.93 13.52
N TYR A 94 5.65 2.18 13.68
CA TYR A 94 6.21 3.12 14.65
C TYR A 94 5.08 3.53 15.59
N HIS A 95 5.15 3.06 16.84
CA HIS A 95 4.13 3.29 17.84
C HIS A 95 4.65 4.22 18.93
N PHE A 96 3.87 5.24 19.25
CA PHE A 96 4.20 6.26 20.23
C PHE A 96 3.23 6.19 21.40
N GLU A 97 3.78 6.00 22.59
CA GLU A 97 3.05 5.91 23.85
C GLU A 97 3.97 6.38 24.97
N ASP A 98 3.45 7.13 25.95
CA ASP A 98 4.19 7.61 27.13
C ASP A 98 5.54 8.26 26.80
N ALA A 99 5.57 9.12 25.77
CA ALA A 99 6.78 9.79 25.28
C ALA A 99 7.92 8.80 24.90
N LYS A 100 7.57 7.58 24.50
CA LYS A 100 8.47 6.55 23.97
C LYS A 100 8.05 6.17 22.55
N MET A 101 9.02 5.67 21.79
CA MET A 101 8.78 5.10 20.47
C MET A 101 9.12 3.61 20.48
N PHE A 102 8.19 2.81 19.99
CA PHE A 102 8.37 1.39 19.75
C PHE A 102 8.34 1.12 18.25
N TYR A 103 9.27 0.29 17.79
CA TYR A 103 9.34 -0.14 16.41
C TYR A 103 9.05 -1.64 16.32
N SER A 104 8.30 -2.00 15.29
CA SER A 104 8.06 -3.39 14.90
C SER A 104 7.89 -3.44 13.40
N ALA A 105 8.16 -4.58 12.79
CA ALA A 105 7.98 -4.75 11.37
C ALA A 105 7.72 -6.21 11.04
N ARG A 106 6.99 -6.47 9.96
CA ARG A 106 6.61 -7.82 9.52
C ARG A 106 6.48 -7.88 8.01
N TYR A 107 6.83 -9.02 7.41
CA TYR A 107 6.43 -9.30 6.03
C TYR A 107 4.92 -9.52 5.96
N LEU A 108 4.28 -9.02 4.91
CA LEU A 108 2.89 -9.35 4.65
C LEU A 108 2.81 -10.78 4.10
N GLU A 109 2.40 -11.72 4.93
CA GLU A 109 2.30 -13.15 4.62
C GLU A 109 1.05 -13.48 3.78
N GLY A 110 0.94 -12.83 2.61
CA GLY A 110 -0.10 -13.06 1.59
C GLY A 110 0.11 -14.34 0.79
N ASP A 111 -0.78 -14.60 -0.18
CA ASP A 111 -0.73 -15.80 -1.00
C ASP A 111 0.58 -15.83 -1.82
N ASP A 112 0.96 -14.70 -2.44
CA ASP A 112 2.21 -14.56 -3.19
C ASP A 112 3.46 -14.84 -2.35
N TYR A 113 3.48 -14.34 -1.11
CA TYR A 113 4.58 -14.56 -0.18
C TYR A 113 4.71 -16.04 0.17
N ASN A 114 3.63 -16.65 0.64
CA ASN A 114 3.62 -18.03 1.10
C ASN A 114 3.97 -19.01 -0.02
N GLU A 115 3.48 -18.76 -1.23
CA GLU A 115 3.80 -19.57 -2.42
C GLU A 115 5.29 -19.48 -2.78
N CYS A 116 5.87 -18.28 -2.80
CA CYS A 116 7.29 -18.11 -3.12
C CYS A 116 8.22 -18.65 -2.02
N MET A 117 7.86 -18.48 -0.74
CA MET A 117 8.61 -19.06 0.38
C MET A 117 8.59 -20.59 0.32
N ARG A 118 7.42 -21.21 0.09
CA ARG A 118 7.29 -22.67 -0.03
C ARG A 118 8.07 -23.22 -1.22
N ALA A 119 8.11 -22.50 -2.34
CA ALA A 119 8.85 -22.90 -3.53
C ALA A 119 10.35 -22.56 -3.46
N ASN A 120 10.79 -21.79 -2.45
CA ASN A 120 12.12 -21.19 -2.33
C ASN A 120 12.59 -20.49 -3.62
N ARG A 121 11.66 -19.84 -4.34
CA ARG A 121 11.92 -19.08 -5.58
C ARG A 121 10.71 -18.26 -5.99
N ILE A 122 10.91 -17.26 -6.85
CA ILE A 122 9.84 -16.41 -7.40
C ILE A 122 8.99 -17.22 -8.40
N ILE A 123 7.77 -17.58 -7.99
CA ILE A 123 6.81 -18.33 -8.82
C ILE A 123 5.57 -17.52 -9.19
N THR A 124 5.32 -16.39 -8.53
CA THR A 124 4.25 -15.46 -8.88
C THR A 124 4.85 -14.23 -9.55
N GLY A 125 4.40 -13.94 -10.78
CA GLY A 125 4.90 -12.80 -11.54
C GLY A 125 4.43 -11.50 -10.90
N SER A 126 5.14 -10.43 -11.19
CA SER A 126 4.80 -9.08 -10.72
C SER A 126 4.93 -8.08 -11.87
N PHE A 127 4.90 -6.78 -11.55
CA PHE A 127 4.99 -5.66 -12.48
C PHE A 127 6.15 -5.78 -13.47
N GLY A 128 7.39 -5.94 -12.98
CA GLY A 128 8.59 -5.99 -13.83
C GLY A 128 9.28 -7.36 -13.91
N THR A 129 8.84 -8.33 -13.12
CA THR A 129 9.47 -9.65 -13.01
C THR A 129 8.50 -10.73 -13.48
N VAL A 130 8.86 -11.40 -14.56
CA VAL A 130 8.14 -12.57 -15.05
C VAL A 130 8.40 -13.75 -14.11
N ALA A 131 7.33 -14.41 -13.66
CA ALA A 131 7.44 -15.65 -12.89
C ALA A 131 8.21 -16.70 -13.67
N LEU A 132 9.07 -17.45 -12.98
CA LEU A 132 9.71 -18.60 -13.58
C LEU A 132 8.66 -19.71 -13.80
N PRO A 133 8.63 -20.33 -14.99
CA PRO A 133 7.74 -21.45 -15.23
C PRO A 133 8.02 -22.57 -14.22
N ASP A 134 6.95 -23.15 -13.70
CA ASP A 134 7.01 -24.26 -12.78
C ASP A 134 7.65 -25.48 -13.46
N PRO A 135 8.77 -26.04 -12.95
CA PRO A 135 9.43 -27.18 -13.55
C PRO A 135 8.51 -28.41 -13.54
N CYS A 136 7.53 -28.47 -12.64
CA CYS A 136 6.54 -29.53 -12.56
C CYS A 136 5.38 -29.38 -13.56
N LYS A 137 5.27 -28.23 -14.26
CA LYS A 137 4.26 -28.03 -15.32
C LYS A 137 4.77 -28.57 -16.66
N THR A 138 3.89 -29.26 -17.39
CA THR A 138 4.21 -29.93 -18.65
C THR A 138 4.65 -28.94 -19.72
N ILE A 139 5.44 -29.39 -20.71
CA ILE A 139 5.91 -28.54 -21.82
C ILE A 139 4.74 -27.81 -22.51
N PHE A 140 3.61 -28.48 -22.69
CA PHE A 140 2.40 -27.88 -23.25
C PHE A 140 1.84 -26.74 -22.38
N GLN A 141 1.83 -26.90 -21.05
CA GLN A 141 1.45 -25.83 -20.12
C GLN A 141 2.45 -24.66 -20.15
N ARG A 142 3.74 -24.91 -20.39
CA ARG A 142 4.77 -23.87 -20.53
C ARG A 142 4.60 -23.03 -21.80
N PHE A 143 4.25 -23.66 -22.93
CA PHE A 143 4.01 -22.98 -24.21
C PHE A 143 2.63 -22.31 -24.30
N ALA A 144 1.64 -22.79 -23.57
CA ALA A 144 0.32 -22.17 -23.53
C ALA A 144 0.25 -20.91 -22.64
N LEU A 145 1.13 -20.78 -21.63
CA LEU A 145 1.12 -19.66 -20.67
C LEU A 145 1.21 -18.25 -21.28
N PRO A 146 2.01 -17.97 -22.33
CA PRO A 146 2.06 -16.65 -22.98
C PRO A 146 0.75 -16.30 -23.71
N SER A 147 0.14 -17.27 -24.39
CA SER A 147 -1.14 -17.12 -25.10
C SER A 147 -2.34 -17.11 -24.16
N ILE A 148 -2.31 -17.90 -23.08
CA ILE A 148 -3.25 -17.81 -21.96
C ILE A 148 -3.15 -16.42 -21.34
N ARG A 149 -1.95 -15.85 -21.20
CA ARG A 149 -1.71 -14.48 -20.69
C ARG A 149 -2.41 -13.38 -21.52
N MET A 150 -2.55 -13.57 -22.83
CA MET A 150 -3.24 -12.62 -23.71
C MET A 150 -4.77 -12.80 -23.63
N VAL A 151 -5.28 -14.03 -23.70
CA VAL A 151 -6.71 -14.35 -23.46
C VAL A 151 -7.14 -13.93 -22.06
N SER A 152 -6.22 -13.90 -21.10
CA SER A 152 -6.51 -13.55 -19.71
C SER A 152 -6.50 -12.06 -19.36
N TYR A 153 -6.10 -11.19 -20.28
CA TYR A 153 -6.55 -9.80 -20.21
C TYR A 153 -8.06 -9.68 -20.50
N PHE A 154 -8.68 -10.72 -21.06
CA PHE A 154 -10.12 -10.75 -21.38
C PHE A 154 -10.94 -11.65 -20.45
N THR A 155 -10.32 -12.37 -19.51
CA THR A 155 -11.01 -13.22 -18.52
C THR A 155 -10.61 -12.82 -17.10
N SER A 156 -11.56 -12.64 -16.20
CA SER A 156 -11.40 -12.26 -14.78
C SER A 156 -10.64 -13.29 -13.90
N ASP A 157 -10.13 -14.37 -14.51
CA ASP A 157 -9.70 -15.61 -13.84
C ASP A 157 -8.18 -15.73 -13.66
N ILE A 158 -7.44 -14.62 -13.78
CA ILE A 158 -6.04 -14.58 -13.32
C ILE A 158 -5.98 -14.15 -11.86
N ARG A 159 -5.25 -14.94 -11.07
CA ARG A 159 -4.69 -14.54 -9.78
C ARG A 159 -3.78 -13.32 -9.96
N LEU A 160 -4.35 -12.14 -9.78
CA LEU A 160 -3.58 -10.91 -9.62
C LEU A 160 -2.80 -10.96 -8.31
N SER A 161 -1.69 -10.23 -8.26
CA SER A 161 -0.81 -10.21 -7.10
C SER A 161 -1.51 -9.60 -5.89
N ASP A 162 -1.32 -10.20 -4.71
CA ASP A 162 -1.81 -9.69 -3.42
C ASP A 162 -0.68 -9.19 -2.51
N ARG A 163 0.49 -8.90 -3.10
CA ARG A 163 1.67 -8.39 -2.38
C ARG A 163 1.39 -7.15 -1.57
N CYS A 164 0.51 -6.26 -2.04
CA CYS A 164 0.08 -5.06 -1.32
C CYS A 164 1.24 -4.27 -0.68
N SER A 165 2.27 -3.91 -1.45
CA SER A 165 3.51 -3.27 -0.97
C SER A 165 3.54 -1.74 -1.11
N VAL A 166 2.45 -1.11 -1.56
CA VAL A 166 2.47 0.29 -2.02
C VAL A 166 1.98 1.25 -0.96
N ALA A 167 0.76 1.05 -0.46
CA ALA A 167 0.10 2.01 0.42
C ALA A 167 -0.83 1.33 1.44
N PHE A 168 -1.46 2.16 2.28
CA PHE A 168 -2.52 1.75 3.20
C PHE A 168 -3.76 2.64 3.01
N ILE A 169 -4.92 2.09 3.33
CA ILE A 169 -6.16 2.86 3.50
C ILE A 169 -6.86 2.43 4.80
N ALA A 170 -7.38 3.40 5.54
CA ALA A 170 -8.30 3.15 6.63
C ALA A 170 -9.73 3.16 6.10
N ASN A 171 -10.54 2.19 6.51
CA ASN A 171 -11.96 2.14 6.19
C ASN A 171 -12.71 1.57 7.41
N GLY A 172 -13.42 2.43 8.13
CA GLY A 172 -13.94 2.11 9.45
C GLY A 172 -12.83 1.98 10.49
N ASP A 173 -12.86 0.90 11.28
CA ASP A 173 -11.84 0.59 12.30
C ASP A 173 -10.65 -0.23 11.78
N ALA A 174 -10.64 -0.58 10.49
CA ALA A 174 -9.61 -1.41 9.88
C ALA A 174 -8.66 -0.65 8.95
N VAL A 175 -7.46 -1.19 8.85
CA VAL A 175 -6.43 -0.75 7.89
C VAL A 175 -6.16 -1.86 6.89
N TYR A 176 -6.10 -1.47 5.61
CA TYR A 176 -5.86 -2.37 4.49
C TYR A 176 -4.58 -1.99 3.75
N ALA A 177 -3.69 -2.97 3.55
CA ALA A 177 -2.53 -2.87 2.67
C ALA A 177 -2.98 -2.94 1.20
N LEU A 178 -2.34 -2.13 0.35
CA LEU A 178 -2.75 -1.91 -1.03
C LEU A 178 -1.59 -2.09 -2.03
N THR A 179 -1.96 -2.55 -3.23
CA THR A 179 -1.18 -2.45 -4.46
C THR A 179 -2.11 -1.93 -5.57
N GLU A 180 -1.68 -1.98 -6.84
CA GLU A 180 -2.50 -1.55 -7.99
C GLU A 180 -3.44 -2.65 -8.53
N SER A 181 -3.50 -3.78 -7.82
CA SER A 181 -4.46 -4.85 -8.07
C SER A 181 -5.72 -4.66 -7.22
N PRO A 182 -6.88 -5.20 -7.62
CA PRO A 182 -8.13 -5.10 -6.87
C PRO A 182 -8.14 -5.91 -5.57
N TYR A 183 -7.03 -6.58 -5.23
CA TYR A 183 -6.87 -7.25 -3.95
C TYR A 183 -6.34 -6.29 -2.90
N MET A 184 -6.94 -6.35 -1.73
CA MET A 184 -6.56 -5.59 -0.54
C MET A 184 -6.36 -6.58 0.60
N VAL A 185 -5.45 -6.30 1.52
CA VAL A 185 -5.21 -7.18 2.66
C VAL A 185 -5.42 -6.42 3.96
N ARG A 186 -6.38 -6.84 4.76
CA ARG A 186 -6.59 -6.26 6.09
C ARG A 186 -5.45 -6.71 7.01
N ILE A 187 -4.91 -5.76 7.76
CA ILE A 187 -3.85 -6.01 8.72
C ILE A 187 -4.31 -5.68 10.14
N ASP A 188 -3.77 -6.44 11.10
CA ASP A 188 -3.86 -6.12 12.52
C ASP A 188 -2.78 -5.09 12.86
N LEU A 189 -3.15 -3.96 13.45
CA LEU A 189 -2.19 -2.89 13.78
C LEU A 189 -1.35 -3.20 15.02
N ASP A 190 -1.71 -4.17 15.85
CA ASP A 190 -0.98 -4.48 17.08
C ASP A 190 0.17 -5.46 16.82
N ASN A 191 -0.03 -6.42 15.91
CA ASN A 191 0.95 -7.48 15.59
C ASN A 191 1.37 -7.52 14.11
N LEU A 192 0.77 -6.71 13.24
CA LEU A 192 1.00 -6.66 11.78
C LEU A 192 0.62 -7.94 11.03
N ASP A 193 -0.22 -8.79 11.62
CA ASP A 193 -0.69 -10.01 10.99
C ASP A 193 -1.66 -9.72 9.86
N ARG A 194 -1.60 -10.56 8.83
CA ARG A 194 -2.64 -10.64 7.80
C ARG A 194 -3.90 -11.20 8.43
N ILE A 195 -4.99 -10.43 8.38
CA ILE A 195 -6.30 -10.90 8.86
C ILE A 195 -7.09 -11.52 7.71
N GLU A 196 -7.31 -10.77 6.63
CA GLU A 196 -8.10 -11.24 5.49
C GLU A 196 -7.64 -10.62 4.17
N LYS A 197 -7.93 -11.32 3.08
CA LYS A 197 -7.78 -10.82 1.71
C LYS A 197 -9.16 -10.46 1.18
N VAL A 198 -9.32 -9.21 0.78
CA VAL A 198 -10.55 -8.65 0.21
C VAL A 198 -10.38 -8.51 -1.29
N ASP A 199 -11.37 -8.99 -2.04
CA ASP A 199 -11.47 -8.74 -3.48
C ASP A 199 -12.45 -7.59 -3.73
N PHE A 200 -11.91 -6.42 -4.09
CA PHE A 200 -12.72 -5.22 -4.28
C PHE A 200 -13.76 -5.37 -5.40
N ARG A 201 -13.50 -6.26 -6.37
CA ARG A 201 -14.42 -6.54 -7.49
C ARG A 201 -15.74 -7.10 -7.00
N GLY A 202 -15.72 -7.96 -5.98
CA GLY A 202 -16.91 -8.62 -5.44
C GLY A 202 -17.92 -7.61 -4.90
N HIS A 203 -17.43 -6.59 -4.18
CA HIS A 203 -18.26 -5.53 -3.62
C HIS A 203 -18.81 -4.59 -4.69
N LEU A 204 -17.98 -4.29 -5.70
CA LEU A 204 -18.39 -3.43 -6.79
C LEU A 204 -19.27 -4.14 -7.81
N LYS A 205 -19.27 -5.47 -7.88
CA LYS A 205 -19.83 -6.29 -8.99
C LYS A 205 -19.25 -5.93 -10.36
N LEU A 206 -17.95 -5.58 -10.40
CA LEU A 206 -17.24 -5.10 -11.58
C LEU A 206 -16.03 -5.97 -11.93
N ASN A 207 -15.76 -6.13 -13.23
CA ASN A 207 -14.50 -6.68 -13.71
C ASN A 207 -13.41 -5.59 -13.71
N LEU A 208 -13.05 -5.13 -12.52
CA LEU A 208 -11.96 -4.20 -12.31
C LEU A 208 -10.64 -4.92 -12.57
N HIS A 209 -9.82 -4.40 -13.48
CA HIS A 209 -8.54 -5.02 -13.83
C HIS A 209 -7.41 -4.45 -12.96
N THR A 210 -7.48 -3.15 -12.69
CA THR A 210 -6.58 -2.43 -11.78
C THR A 210 -7.35 -1.34 -11.03
N ASN A 211 -6.86 -0.95 -9.87
CA ASN A 211 -7.28 0.25 -9.13
C ASN A 211 -6.04 0.91 -8.55
N THR A 212 -6.12 2.19 -8.21
CA THR A 212 -4.95 2.84 -7.59
C THR A 212 -4.79 2.37 -6.14
N ALA A 213 -3.56 2.34 -5.66
CA ALA A 213 -3.27 2.17 -4.24
C ALA A 213 -3.54 3.45 -3.43
N HIS A 214 -3.93 4.55 -4.07
CA HIS A 214 -4.03 5.88 -3.47
C HIS A 214 -5.49 6.31 -3.38
N PHE A 215 -6.20 5.68 -2.43
CA PHE A 215 -7.55 6.11 -2.09
C PHE A 215 -7.53 7.51 -1.49
N HIS A 216 -8.53 8.32 -1.83
CA HIS A 216 -8.82 9.57 -1.15
C HIS A 216 -9.88 9.34 -0.08
N SER A 217 -9.82 10.08 1.03
CA SER A 217 -10.86 10.08 2.06
C SER A 217 -11.44 11.48 2.25
N ASP A 218 -12.73 11.56 2.60
CA ASP A 218 -13.37 12.80 3.05
C ASP A 218 -13.41 12.90 4.59
N HIS A 219 -13.97 14.01 5.10
CA HIS A 219 -14.07 14.28 6.53
C HIS A 219 -14.91 13.24 7.29
N ASP A 220 -15.90 12.65 6.61
CA ASP A 220 -16.79 11.62 7.16
C ASP A 220 -16.15 10.22 7.09
N GLY A 221 -14.91 10.12 6.58
CA GLY A 221 -14.19 8.86 6.42
C GLY A 221 -14.69 8.01 5.25
N ASN A 222 -15.49 8.55 4.33
CA ASN A 222 -15.80 7.84 3.10
C ASN A 222 -14.54 7.79 2.23
N VAL A 223 -14.33 6.67 1.54
CA VAL A 223 -13.15 6.47 0.69
C VAL A 223 -13.51 6.44 -0.78
N TYR A 224 -12.65 7.03 -1.60
CA TYR A 224 -12.84 7.21 -3.04
C TYR A 224 -11.63 6.66 -3.79
N ASN A 225 -11.87 6.01 -4.93
CA ASN A 225 -10.78 5.50 -5.77
C ASN A 225 -11.20 5.45 -7.25
N ILE A 226 -10.22 5.37 -8.13
CA ILE A 226 -10.37 5.14 -9.56
C ILE A 226 -9.71 3.81 -9.94
N GLY A 227 -10.31 3.10 -10.88
CA GLY A 227 -9.70 1.91 -11.46
C GLY A 227 -10.06 1.71 -12.93
N THR A 228 -9.34 0.80 -13.58
CA THR A 228 -9.42 0.55 -15.01
C THR A 228 -10.21 -0.72 -15.29
N ILE A 229 -11.08 -0.63 -16.27
CA ILE A 229 -11.73 -1.76 -16.93
C ILE A 229 -11.16 -1.80 -18.35
N LEU A 230 -10.51 -2.92 -18.71
CA LEU A 230 -9.95 -3.09 -20.06
C LEU A 230 -11.06 -2.93 -21.10
N GLY A 231 -10.79 -2.17 -22.17
CA GLY A 231 -11.79 -1.76 -23.16
C GLY A 231 -12.27 -0.31 -23.05
N HIS A 232 -11.46 0.60 -22.46
CA HIS A 232 -11.62 2.07 -22.44
C HIS A 232 -12.55 2.67 -21.37
N CYS A 233 -12.80 1.99 -20.25
CA CYS A 233 -13.64 2.56 -19.18
C CYS A 233 -12.86 2.73 -17.88
N TYR A 234 -13.01 3.90 -17.26
CA TYR A 234 -12.63 4.12 -15.87
C TYR A 234 -13.85 3.95 -14.97
N ALA A 235 -13.64 3.33 -13.81
CA ALA A 235 -14.63 3.24 -12.75
C ALA A 235 -14.19 4.14 -11.59
N PHE A 236 -15.02 5.14 -11.30
CA PHE A 236 -14.92 5.91 -10.06
C PHE A 236 -15.72 5.20 -8.98
N THR A 237 -15.13 5.04 -7.81
CA THR A 237 -15.71 4.28 -6.71
C THR A 237 -15.80 5.15 -5.47
N LYS A 238 -16.88 5.01 -4.72
CA LYS A 238 -17.07 5.59 -3.39
C LYS A 238 -17.51 4.48 -2.45
N THR A 239 -16.81 4.30 -1.35
CA THR A 239 -17.22 3.44 -0.24
C THR A 239 -17.63 4.33 0.92
N THR A 240 -18.89 4.18 1.37
CA THR A 240 -19.36 4.88 2.56
C THR A 240 -18.67 4.29 3.80
N ASN A 241 -18.25 5.15 4.72
CA ASN A 241 -17.65 4.73 5.98
C ASN A 241 -18.61 3.77 6.71
N PRO A 242 -18.21 2.52 6.98
CA PRO A 242 -19.08 1.52 7.61
C PRO A 242 -19.56 1.94 9.01
N LEU A 243 -18.81 2.78 9.72
CA LEU A 243 -19.20 3.33 11.04
C LEU A 243 -20.41 4.27 10.96
N HIS A 244 -20.80 4.72 9.77
CA HIS A 244 -21.94 5.59 9.54
C HIS A 244 -23.12 4.89 8.85
N VAL A 245 -23.05 3.58 8.64
CA VAL A 245 -24.12 2.81 7.98
C VAL A 245 -24.97 2.11 9.03
N GLU A 246 -26.17 2.65 9.27
CA GLU A 246 -27.16 2.07 10.18
C GLU A 246 -27.49 0.62 9.81
N GLY A 247 -27.53 -0.25 10.82
CA GLY A 247 -27.87 -1.67 10.64
C GLY A 247 -26.75 -2.57 10.15
N THR A 248 -25.53 -2.04 9.89
CA THR A 248 -24.36 -2.87 9.57
C THR A 248 -23.68 -3.33 10.86
N MET A 249 -23.49 -4.64 11.04
CA MET A 249 -22.72 -5.19 12.18
C MET A 249 -21.21 -5.19 11.96
N ALA A 250 -20.74 -4.93 10.73
CA ALA A 250 -19.33 -4.89 10.39
C ALA A 250 -18.76 -3.49 10.60
N SER A 251 -17.80 -3.36 11.52
CA SER A 251 -17.06 -2.12 11.79
C SER A 251 -16.05 -1.73 10.70
N ALA A 252 -15.73 -2.69 9.81
CA ALA A 252 -14.97 -2.49 8.59
C ALA A 252 -15.56 -3.34 7.44
N SER A 253 -15.94 -2.69 6.34
CA SER A 253 -16.49 -3.37 5.16
C SER A 253 -16.44 -2.48 3.91
N PHE A 254 -16.25 -3.11 2.74
CA PHE A 254 -16.41 -2.47 1.44
C PHE A 254 -17.77 -2.78 0.78
N GLU A 255 -18.71 -3.45 1.47
CA GLU A 255 -20.02 -3.79 0.89
C GLU A 255 -20.84 -2.57 0.46
N ASN A 256 -20.63 -1.43 1.12
CA ASN A 256 -21.29 -0.17 0.80
C ASN A 256 -20.59 0.61 -0.33
N SER A 257 -19.72 -0.05 -1.11
CA SER A 257 -19.07 0.55 -2.27
C SER A 257 -20.04 0.72 -3.44
N ARG A 258 -20.10 1.95 -3.96
CA ARG A 258 -20.82 2.32 -5.18
C ARG A 258 -19.84 2.72 -6.26
N ARG A 259 -20.32 2.64 -7.50
CA ARG A 259 -19.53 2.89 -8.72
C ARG A 259 -20.24 3.86 -9.65
N THR A 260 -19.46 4.67 -10.34
CA THR A 260 -19.88 5.49 -11.48
C THR A 260 -18.92 5.23 -12.63
N HIS A 261 -19.44 5.10 -13.84
CA HIS A 261 -18.64 4.87 -15.05
C HIS A 261 -18.54 6.14 -15.87
N SER A 262 -17.33 6.48 -16.32
CA SER A 262 -17.19 7.35 -17.49
C SER A 262 -16.95 6.47 -18.71
N ARG A 263 -17.89 6.47 -19.66
CA ARG A 263 -17.58 6.01 -21.03
C ARG A 263 -16.94 7.20 -21.74
N THR A 264 -15.67 7.05 -22.13
CA THR A 264 -15.02 7.92 -23.12
C THR A 264 -15.28 7.40 -24.51
#